data_AF-H1HMI8-F1
#
_entry.id   AF-H1HMI8-F1
#
_cell.length_a   1.000
_cell.length_b   1.000
_cell.length_c   1.000
_cell.angle_alpha   90.00
_cell.angle_beta   90.00
_cell.angle_gamma   90.00
#
_symmetry.space_group_name_H-M   'P 1'
#
loop_
_entity.id
_entity.type
_entity.pdbx_description
1 polymer ?
#
loop_
_entity_poly.entity_id
_entity_poly.type
_entity_poly.pdbx_seq_one_letter_code
_entity_poly.pdbx_strand_id
1 'polypeptide(L)'
;MKKLIYSLFLMAVAAMTFTACSNVPEPYENPNGGKETPKPEIKGDPSGKGTVEEPYNVAAALQQIKALKADGKTPEMYVKGIIVEVKDVELKTYGNASYYIADSKDGTEKLYIYQSRYLGKEKFNAKDQIKVGDEVVVCGPFVNFRGNTPETEGKGASYLYSLNGKKAGGETPDKPKAEGDGTEASPYNVSAAQDQKTGTTGYVKGYIVGYIYGKSIKTGAIFNADTCTVETNLLVAAKADETNPSNCLTIQLPKGKVRDGLNLKAHKGNLKQEVVLYGDIADYYGQKGLKNLSYAKIGSTELGIKPGTVPPAVAKGTGTLTDPYNATAATEAAKKLGTGKTSTEDVYIKGKISEVQYVFSKKYGTAAFKISDDGQVPNSFIIFGTYYLENKPWVEGNEQIKVGDEVIICGKLTNYKGTYETASKKNYIYSLNGKTK
;
A
#
# COMPACT_ATOMS: atom_id res chain seq x y z
N MET A 1 -63.31 79.68 -56.69
CA MET A 1 -64.26 79.11 -57.68
C MET A 1 -63.64 77.86 -58.29
N LYS A 2 -64.44 76.78 -58.38
CA LYS A 2 -64.25 75.53 -59.18
C LYS A 2 -63.10 74.60 -58.72
N LYS A 3 -63.36 73.46 -58.06
CA LYS A 3 -63.97 72.16 -58.46
C LYS A 3 -63.12 71.33 -59.43
N LEU A 4 -63.16 69.99 -59.19
CA LEU A 4 -62.68 68.80 -59.96
C LEU A 4 -61.45 68.14 -59.27
N ILE A 5 -61.52 67.05 -58.50
CA ILE A 5 -62.11 65.67 -58.59
C ILE A 5 -61.52 64.78 -59.71
N TYR A 6 -61.11 63.56 -59.29
CA TYR A 6 -60.78 62.31 -60.03
C TYR A 6 -59.34 62.16 -60.55
N SER A 7 -58.64 61.04 -60.48
CA SER A 7 -58.85 59.68 -59.93
C SER A 7 -57.53 58.87 -60.10
N LEU A 8 -57.38 57.79 -59.33
CA LEU A 8 -56.64 56.54 -59.66
C LEU A 8 -55.09 56.57 -59.75
N PHE A 9 -54.38 56.03 -58.75
CA PHE A 9 -53.93 54.61 -58.71
C PHE A 9 -53.06 54.33 -57.46
N LEU A 10 -53.27 53.15 -56.85
CA LEU A 10 -52.53 52.61 -55.70
C LEU A 10 -51.01 52.48 -55.95
N MET A 11 -50.18 52.78 -54.94
CA MET A 11 -49.12 51.87 -54.47
C MET A 11 -48.54 52.36 -53.12
N ALA A 12 -48.52 51.48 -52.11
CA ALA A 12 -48.00 51.77 -50.78
C ALA A 12 -46.46 51.64 -50.75
N VAL A 13 -45.78 52.68 -50.24
CA VAL A 13 -44.32 52.71 -50.06
C VAL A 13 -43.98 52.23 -48.65
N ALA A 14 -43.26 51.10 -48.54
CA ALA A 14 -42.62 50.66 -47.31
C ALA A 14 -41.17 51.18 -47.29
N ALA A 15 -40.80 51.92 -46.24
CA ALA A 15 -39.48 52.50 -46.08
C ALA A 15 -38.45 51.42 -45.65
N MET A 16 -37.37 51.29 -46.43
CA MET A 16 -36.16 50.53 -46.06
C MET A 16 -35.11 51.52 -45.54
N THR A 17 -34.54 51.25 -44.36
CA THR A 17 -33.39 51.98 -43.82
C THR A 17 -32.08 51.35 -44.27
N PHE A 18 -31.13 52.20 -44.64
CA PHE A 18 -29.86 51.91 -45.33
C PHE A 18 -28.91 50.96 -44.59
N THR A 19 -28.26 50.08 -45.36
CA THR A 19 -27.09 49.27 -44.99
C THR A 19 -25.79 50.08 -45.18
N ALA A 20 -24.91 50.05 -44.18
CA ALA A 20 -23.53 50.52 -44.31
C ALA A 20 -22.59 49.32 -44.42
N CYS A 21 -21.84 49.24 -45.52
CA CYS A 21 -20.75 48.30 -45.74
C CYS A 21 -19.42 49.04 -45.77
N SER A 22 -18.46 48.61 -44.95
CA SER A 22 -17.06 48.50 -45.37
C SER A 22 -16.37 47.44 -44.53
N ASN A 23 -16.24 46.26 -45.14
CA ASN A 23 -15.59 45.06 -44.61
C ASN A 23 -14.07 45.21 -44.81
N VAL A 24 -13.30 45.31 -43.72
CA VAL A 24 -11.82 45.23 -43.74
C VAL A 24 -11.46 43.90 -43.08
N PRO A 25 -10.87 42.92 -43.81
CA PRO A 25 -10.47 41.64 -43.22
C PRO A 25 -9.26 41.80 -42.29
N GLU A 26 -9.32 41.19 -41.12
CA GLU A 26 -8.19 41.11 -40.18
C GLU A 26 -7.06 40.22 -40.75
N PRO A 27 -5.77 40.58 -40.56
CA PRO A 27 -4.66 39.94 -41.26
C PRO A 27 -4.13 38.63 -40.62
N TYR A 28 -4.85 38.01 -39.69
CA TYR A 28 -4.51 36.68 -39.17
C TYR A 28 -5.69 36.00 -38.49
N GLU A 29 -5.80 34.67 -38.66
CA GLU A 29 -6.76 33.85 -37.91
C GLU A 29 -6.33 33.76 -36.43
N ASN A 30 -7.20 34.21 -35.53
CA ASN A 30 -7.10 33.93 -34.11
C ASN A 30 -7.57 32.47 -33.86
N PRO A 31 -6.71 31.55 -33.39
CA PRO A 31 -7.09 30.15 -33.21
C PRO A 31 -7.99 29.90 -32.00
N ASN A 32 -8.32 30.94 -31.22
CA ASN A 32 -9.32 30.86 -30.15
C ASN A 32 -10.38 31.95 -30.35
N GLY A 33 -11.40 31.64 -31.13
CA GLY A 33 -12.72 32.24 -31.00
C GLY A 33 -13.27 31.90 -29.62
N GLY A 34 -12.88 32.68 -28.61
CA GLY A 34 -13.19 32.47 -27.20
C GLY A 34 -14.68 32.65 -26.89
N LYS A 35 -15.48 31.64 -27.25
CA LYS A 35 -16.65 31.26 -26.45
C LYS A 35 -16.12 30.28 -25.40
N GLU A 36 -15.87 30.75 -24.19
CA GLU A 36 -15.72 29.84 -23.05
C GLU A 36 -16.99 29.01 -22.95
N THR A 37 -16.88 27.73 -23.27
CA THR A 37 -17.92 26.74 -22.97
C THR A 37 -18.09 26.70 -21.44
N PRO A 38 -19.29 26.91 -20.89
CA PRO A 38 -19.51 26.84 -19.45
C PRO A 38 -19.02 25.49 -18.91
N LYS A 39 -18.16 25.52 -17.90
CA LYS A 39 -17.73 24.31 -17.19
C LYS A 39 -18.98 23.59 -16.66
N PRO A 40 -19.14 22.26 -16.87
CA PRO A 40 -20.30 21.54 -16.36
C PRO A 40 -20.46 21.72 -14.86
N GLU A 41 -21.68 22.04 -14.41
CA GLU A 41 -22.02 22.14 -13.00
C GLU A 41 -22.05 20.74 -12.38
N ILE A 42 -21.23 20.50 -11.35
CA ILE A 42 -21.15 19.26 -10.60
C ILE A 42 -21.75 19.53 -9.21
N LYS A 43 -22.96 19.03 -8.98
CA LYS A 43 -23.70 19.13 -7.72
C LYS A 43 -24.12 17.74 -7.22
N GLY A 44 -24.29 17.59 -5.91
CA GLY A 44 -24.82 16.38 -5.31
C GLY A 44 -26.35 16.35 -5.28
N ASP A 45 -26.94 15.18 -5.15
CA ASP A 45 -28.36 15.04 -4.82
C ASP A 45 -28.57 15.33 -3.32
N PRO A 46 -29.53 16.19 -2.92
CA PRO A 46 -29.81 16.47 -1.51
C PRO A 46 -30.04 15.19 -0.68
N SER A 47 -29.29 15.04 0.42
CA SER A 47 -29.44 13.91 1.34
C SER A 47 -29.09 14.29 2.80
N GLY A 48 -29.49 13.43 3.74
CA GLY A 48 -29.30 13.61 5.18
C GLY A 48 -30.47 14.29 5.87
N LYS A 49 -30.40 14.39 7.20
CA LYS A 49 -31.42 15.00 8.09
C LYS A 49 -30.86 16.14 8.95
N GLY A 50 -29.57 16.46 8.80
CA GLY A 50 -28.90 17.50 9.57
C GLY A 50 -28.57 17.13 11.02
N THR A 51 -28.64 15.84 11.37
CA THR A 51 -28.28 15.33 12.70
C THR A 51 -26.82 14.84 12.73
N VAL A 52 -26.32 14.46 13.90
CA VAL A 52 -24.96 13.88 14.03
C VAL A 52 -24.82 12.60 13.21
N GLU A 53 -25.83 11.73 13.26
CA GLU A 53 -25.86 10.42 12.62
C GLU A 53 -26.12 10.51 11.12
N GLU A 54 -26.95 11.48 10.72
CA GLU A 54 -27.36 11.72 9.34
C GLU A 54 -27.13 13.20 8.98
N PRO A 55 -25.87 13.66 8.90
CA PRO A 55 -25.58 15.04 8.55
C PRO A 55 -26.12 15.35 7.15
N TYR A 56 -26.58 16.58 6.93
CA TYR A 56 -26.89 17.03 5.58
C TYR A 56 -25.63 16.99 4.73
N ASN A 57 -25.76 16.59 3.47
CA ASN A 57 -24.73 16.91 2.48
C ASN A 57 -24.83 18.40 2.07
N VAL A 58 -23.90 18.88 1.27
CA VAL A 58 -23.82 20.30 0.88
C VAL A 58 -25.06 20.73 0.10
N ALA A 59 -25.51 19.91 -0.86
CA ALA A 59 -26.73 20.18 -1.63
C ALA A 59 -27.98 20.35 -0.74
N ALA A 60 -28.20 19.46 0.23
CA ALA A 60 -29.33 19.57 1.16
C ALA A 60 -29.23 20.79 2.07
N ALA A 61 -28.04 21.08 2.62
CA ALA A 61 -27.84 22.26 3.45
C ALA A 61 -28.13 23.56 2.69
N LEU A 62 -27.65 23.68 1.44
CA LEU A 62 -27.91 24.83 0.60
C LEU A 62 -29.40 25.02 0.33
N GLN A 63 -30.16 23.93 0.11
CA GLN A 63 -31.61 23.99 -0.07
C GLN A 63 -32.31 24.59 1.17
N GLN A 64 -31.93 24.13 2.37
CA GLN A 64 -32.50 24.63 3.63
C GLN A 64 -32.15 26.11 3.85
N ILE A 65 -30.90 26.50 3.63
CA ILE A 65 -30.43 27.87 3.89
C ILE A 65 -31.03 28.85 2.87
N LYS A 66 -31.04 28.53 1.58
CA LYS A 66 -31.59 29.39 0.53
C LYS A 66 -33.11 29.63 0.69
N ALA A 67 -33.83 28.73 1.36
CA ALA A 67 -35.25 28.91 1.67
C ALA A 67 -35.53 29.93 2.78
N LEU A 68 -34.52 30.32 3.55
CA LEU A 68 -34.64 31.35 4.58
C LEU A 68 -34.77 32.73 3.93
N LYS A 69 -35.56 33.61 4.57
CA LYS A 69 -35.52 35.05 4.28
C LYS A 69 -34.11 35.61 4.50
N ALA A 70 -33.85 36.81 3.96
CA ALA A 70 -32.59 37.51 4.20
C ALA A 70 -32.26 37.60 5.70
N ASP A 71 -31.03 37.22 6.03
CA ASP A 71 -30.47 37.13 7.39
C ASP A 71 -31.21 36.16 8.33
N GLY A 72 -32.12 35.35 7.78
CA GLY A 72 -32.71 34.23 8.48
C GLY A 72 -31.67 33.17 8.79
N LYS A 73 -31.82 32.53 9.95
CA LYS A 73 -30.88 31.52 10.46
C LYS A 73 -31.54 30.17 10.64
N THR A 74 -30.79 29.11 10.41
CA THR A 74 -31.18 27.77 10.82
C THR A 74 -30.97 27.58 12.33
N PRO A 75 -31.66 26.62 12.97
CA PRO A 75 -31.12 25.95 14.16
C PRO A 75 -29.73 25.37 13.89
N GLU A 76 -29.03 24.95 14.95
CA GLU A 76 -27.79 24.19 14.80
C GLU A 76 -28.06 22.92 13.97
N MET A 77 -27.25 22.69 12.94
CA MET A 77 -27.31 21.49 12.12
C MET A 77 -25.90 21.01 11.74
N TYR A 78 -25.81 19.75 11.32
CA TYR A 78 -24.57 19.11 10.90
C TYR A 78 -24.52 19.00 9.38
N VAL A 79 -23.45 19.51 8.78
CA VAL A 79 -23.24 19.50 7.32
C VAL A 79 -21.93 18.81 6.98
N LYS A 80 -22.00 17.74 6.21
CA LYS A 80 -20.85 16.97 5.71
C LYS A 80 -20.44 17.48 4.34
N GLY A 81 -19.13 17.63 4.11
CA GLY A 81 -18.59 17.96 2.80
C GLY A 81 -17.07 17.80 2.73
N ILE A 82 -16.52 18.04 1.54
CA ILE A 82 -15.07 18.06 1.28
C ILE A 82 -14.62 19.50 1.14
N ILE A 83 -13.56 19.91 1.83
CA ILE A 83 -12.95 21.22 1.65
C ILE A 83 -12.42 21.33 0.23
N VAL A 84 -12.95 22.25 -0.56
CA VAL A 84 -12.52 22.48 -1.95
C VAL A 84 -11.70 23.76 -2.09
N GLU A 85 -11.73 24.64 -1.10
CA GLU A 85 -10.98 25.89 -1.11
C GLU A 85 -10.80 26.43 0.32
N VAL A 86 -9.57 26.75 0.72
CA VAL A 86 -9.31 27.43 2.00
C VAL A 86 -9.09 28.91 1.70
N LYS A 87 -9.94 29.79 2.24
CA LYS A 87 -9.82 31.25 2.04
C LYS A 87 -8.88 31.87 3.05
N ASP A 88 -9.06 31.55 4.33
CA ASP A 88 -8.24 32.08 5.41
C ASP A 88 -8.23 31.16 6.63
N VAL A 89 -7.10 31.16 7.34
CA VAL A 89 -6.96 30.61 8.69
C VAL A 89 -6.30 31.69 9.53
N GLU A 90 -7.14 32.43 10.26
CA GLU A 90 -6.74 33.57 11.08
C GLU A 90 -6.31 33.07 12.46
N LEU A 91 -5.06 33.28 12.84
CA LEU A 91 -4.47 32.74 14.07
C LEU A 91 -4.28 33.79 15.18
N LYS A 92 -4.24 35.09 14.86
CA LYS A 92 -3.77 36.14 15.76
C LYS A 92 -4.87 36.68 16.66
N THR A 93 -6.03 36.99 16.09
CA THR A 93 -7.08 37.72 16.81
C THR A 93 -8.19 36.78 17.23
N TYR A 94 -8.76 36.09 16.26
CA TYR A 94 -9.93 35.27 16.45
C TYR A 94 -9.54 33.82 16.61
N GLY A 95 -8.65 33.26 15.80
CA GLY A 95 -8.37 31.82 15.82
C GLY A 95 -9.47 31.02 15.11
N ASN A 96 -9.91 31.48 13.94
CA ASN A 96 -10.99 30.87 13.15
C ASN A 96 -10.58 30.72 11.69
N ALA A 97 -11.32 29.89 10.94
CA ALA A 97 -11.04 29.63 9.54
C ALA A 97 -12.27 29.87 8.67
N SER A 98 -12.01 30.33 7.44
CA SER A 98 -13.02 30.49 6.40
C SER A 98 -12.63 29.68 5.17
N TYR A 99 -13.56 28.86 4.66
CA TYR A 99 -13.30 27.90 3.58
C TYR A 99 -14.61 27.48 2.89
N TYR A 100 -14.50 26.85 1.72
CA TYR A 100 -15.64 26.28 1.00
C TYR A 100 -15.63 24.76 1.08
N ILE A 101 -16.82 24.19 1.24
CA ILE A 101 -17.04 22.75 1.12
C ILE A 101 -17.96 22.43 -0.06
N ALA A 102 -17.81 21.24 -0.64
CA ALA A 102 -18.68 20.69 -1.67
C ALA A 102 -18.94 19.19 -1.43
N ASP A 103 -19.93 18.61 -2.12
CA ASP A 103 -20.28 17.18 -2.00
C ASP A 103 -19.22 16.24 -2.59
N SER A 104 -18.35 16.77 -3.46
CA SER A 104 -17.20 16.04 -3.99
C SER A 104 -16.01 16.98 -4.19
N LYS A 105 -14.81 16.43 -4.33
CA LYS A 105 -13.57 17.20 -4.56
C LYS A 105 -13.62 18.08 -5.81
N ASP A 106 -14.43 17.69 -6.79
CA ASP A 106 -14.60 18.38 -8.08
C ASP A 106 -15.92 19.18 -8.15
N GLY A 107 -16.67 19.21 -7.04
CA GLY A 107 -17.97 19.87 -6.96
C GLY A 107 -17.89 21.37 -7.23
N THR A 108 -18.79 21.87 -8.05
CA THR A 108 -18.89 23.30 -8.39
C THR A 108 -19.92 24.02 -7.53
N GLU A 109 -20.93 23.32 -7.02
CA GLU A 109 -21.82 23.85 -6.00
C GLU A 109 -21.13 23.79 -4.63
N LYS A 110 -20.86 24.97 -4.05
CA LYS A 110 -20.09 25.12 -2.82
C LYS A 110 -20.92 25.81 -1.74
N LEU A 111 -20.72 25.40 -0.49
CA LEU A 111 -21.21 26.10 0.69
C LEU A 111 -20.05 26.78 1.41
N TYR A 112 -20.25 28.05 1.77
CA TYR A 112 -19.22 28.83 2.46
C TYR A 112 -19.29 28.60 3.97
N ILE A 113 -18.17 28.24 4.55
CA ILE A 113 -18.00 28.11 5.99
C ILE A 113 -17.23 29.34 6.44
N TYR A 114 -17.94 30.27 7.09
CA TYR A 114 -17.41 31.57 7.49
C TYR A 114 -17.04 31.58 8.98
N GLN A 115 -15.78 31.88 9.28
CA GLN A 115 -15.25 32.07 10.63
C GLN A 115 -15.53 30.89 11.59
N SER A 116 -15.40 29.64 11.13
CA SER A 116 -15.59 28.45 11.95
C SER A 116 -14.43 28.23 12.93
N ARG A 117 -14.73 27.65 14.09
CA ARG A 117 -13.75 27.11 15.05
C ARG A 117 -13.21 25.75 14.63
N TYR A 118 -12.09 25.36 15.22
CA TYR A 118 -11.50 24.03 15.04
C TYR A 118 -12.29 22.97 15.83
N LEU A 119 -11.81 21.73 15.82
CA LEU A 119 -12.35 20.64 16.64
C LEU A 119 -12.48 21.10 18.10
N GLY A 120 -13.66 20.93 18.68
CA GLY A 120 -13.91 21.16 20.10
C GLY A 120 -14.34 22.56 20.42
N LYS A 121 -14.72 23.31 19.38
CA LYS A 121 -14.97 24.75 19.46
C LYS A 121 -13.70 25.54 19.80
N GLU A 122 -12.53 24.91 19.70
CA GLU A 122 -11.23 25.52 19.98
C GLU A 122 -10.78 26.47 18.86
N LYS A 123 -9.80 27.31 19.20
CA LYS A 123 -9.14 28.17 18.20
C LYS A 123 -8.26 27.34 17.27
N PHE A 124 -8.21 27.74 16.00
CA PHE A 124 -7.11 27.33 15.12
C PHE A 124 -5.78 27.87 15.67
N ASN A 125 -4.76 27.03 15.66
CA ASN A 125 -3.40 27.32 16.12
C ASN A 125 -2.32 27.14 15.03
N ALA A 126 -2.67 26.52 13.90
CA ALA A 126 -1.80 26.44 12.73
C ALA A 126 -2.61 26.48 11.43
N LYS A 127 -1.99 27.00 10.35
CA LYS A 127 -2.65 27.21 9.05
C LYS A 127 -2.95 25.91 8.31
N ASP A 128 -2.21 24.85 8.60
CA ASP A 128 -2.26 23.55 7.95
C ASP A 128 -3.14 22.53 8.70
N GLN A 129 -3.83 22.95 9.77
CA GLN A 129 -4.81 22.10 10.46
C GLN A 129 -5.99 21.70 9.57
N ILE A 130 -6.23 22.42 8.49
CA ILE A 130 -7.16 22.07 7.41
C ILE A 130 -6.50 22.28 6.05
N LYS A 131 -6.92 21.52 5.05
CA LYS A 131 -6.48 21.68 3.65
C LYS A 131 -7.57 21.23 2.68
N VAL A 132 -7.42 21.65 1.42
CA VAL A 132 -8.22 21.13 0.31
C VAL A 132 -8.13 19.60 0.26
N GLY A 133 -9.28 18.96 0.11
CA GLY A 133 -9.45 17.50 0.08
C GLY A 133 -9.82 16.88 1.43
N ASP A 134 -9.76 17.62 2.55
CA ASP A 134 -10.22 17.10 3.83
C ASP A 134 -11.74 16.91 3.85
N GLU A 135 -12.19 15.75 4.34
CA GLU A 135 -13.60 15.51 4.65
C GLU A 135 -13.92 16.12 6.02
N VAL A 136 -14.99 16.90 6.11
CA VAL A 136 -15.41 17.57 7.34
C VAL A 136 -16.89 17.36 7.62
N VAL A 137 -17.23 17.35 8.90
CA VAL A 137 -18.59 17.64 9.36
C VAL A 137 -18.53 18.95 10.14
N VAL A 138 -19.22 19.97 9.63
CA VAL A 138 -19.34 21.28 10.28
C VAL A 138 -20.64 21.30 11.09
N CYS A 139 -20.57 21.79 12.31
CA CYS A 139 -21.72 21.98 13.17
C CYS A 139 -21.88 23.46 13.51
N GLY A 140 -23.09 23.99 13.36
CA GLY A 140 -23.42 25.35 13.74
C GLY A 140 -24.71 25.85 13.09
N PRO A 141 -25.16 27.05 13.48
CA PRO A 141 -26.21 27.74 12.74
C PRO A 141 -25.67 28.27 11.41
N PHE A 142 -26.50 28.22 10.37
CA PHE A 142 -26.24 28.80 9.06
C PHE A 142 -27.19 29.95 8.81
N VAL A 143 -26.77 30.90 7.98
CA VAL A 143 -27.50 32.12 7.65
C VAL A 143 -27.59 32.29 6.15
N ASN A 144 -28.73 32.78 5.67
CA ASN A 144 -28.84 33.31 4.31
C ASN A 144 -28.46 34.80 4.33
N PHE A 145 -27.16 35.08 4.45
CA PHE A 145 -26.65 36.43 4.66
C PHE A 145 -27.09 37.34 3.50
N ARG A 146 -27.79 38.43 3.84
CA ARG A 146 -28.40 39.38 2.90
C ARG A 146 -29.31 38.75 1.85
N GLY A 147 -29.79 37.53 2.09
CA GLY A 147 -30.73 36.81 1.24
C GLY A 147 -30.13 36.13 0.01
N ASN A 148 -28.82 36.19 -0.18
CA ASN A 148 -28.16 35.62 -1.36
C ASN A 148 -26.85 34.87 -1.07
N THR A 149 -26.38 34.86 0.17
CA THR A 149 -25.11 34.23 0.55
C THR A 149 -25.35 33.18 1.63
N PRO A 150 -25.51 31.90 1.25
CA PRO A 150 -25.57 30.80 2.20
C PRO A 150 -24.21 30.58 2.86
N GLU A 151 -24.13 30.77 4.17
CA GLU A 151 -22.90 30.57 4.93
C GLU A 151 -23.18 30.16 6.38
N THR A 152 -22.16 29.71 7.12
CA THR A 152 -22.29 29.61 8.59
C THR A 152 -22.41 30.99 9.21
N GLU A 153 -23.12 31.09 10.33
CA GLU A 153 -23.08 32.32 11.12
C GLU A 153 -21.64 32.64 11.55
N GLY A 154 -21.24 33.91 11.40
CA GLY A 154 -19.89 34.36 11.71
C GLY A 154 -19.57 34.36 13.21
N LYS A 155 -18.41 34.95 13.55
CA LYS A 155 -17.90 35.10 14.92
C LYS A 155 -17.63 33.79 15.66
N GLY A 156 -17.33 32.69 14.95
CA GLY A 156 -17.03 31.41 15.59
C GLY A 156 -18.26 30.67 16.11
N ALA A 157 -19.45 30.96 15.57
CA ALA A 157 -20.68 30.25 15.93
C ALA A 157 -20.69 28.80 15.42
N SER A 158 -19.99 28.53 14.32
CA SER A 158 -19.77 27.18 13.80
C SER A 158 -18.42 26.61 14.23
N TYR A 159 -18.29 25.29 14.18
CA TYR A 159 -17.06 24.56 14.47
C TYR A 159 -16.97 23.28 13.64
N LEU A 160 -15.75 22.77 13.47
CA LEU A 160 -15.54 21.41 12.97
C LEU A 160 -16.01 20.41 14.03
N TYR A 161 -17.11 19.71 13.75
CA TYR A 161 -17.54 18.57 14.57
C TYR A 161 -16.64 17.35 14.30
N SER A 162 -16.32 17.11 13.03
CA SER A 162 -15.28 16.13 12.66
C SER A 162 -14.40 16.61 11.50
N LEU A 163 -13.17 16.11 11.48
CA LEU A 163 -12.16 16.34 10.45
C LEU A 163 -11.50 15.00 10.10
N ASN A 164 -11.75 14.49 8.89
CA ASN A 164 -11.30 13.18 8.42
C ASN A 164 -11.60 12.06 9.44
N GLY A 165 -12.82 12.07 9.99
CA GLY A 165 -13.26 11.14 11.03
C GLY A 165 -12.85 11.48 12.47
N LYS A 166 -11.91 12.41 12.69
CA LYS A 166 -11.49 12.82 14.04
C LYS A 166 -12.50 13.78 14.68
N LYS A 167 -12.86 13.58 15.94
CA LYS A 167 -13.74 14.47 16.73
C LYS A 167 -12.96 15.10 17.90
N ALA A 168 -13.51 16.17 18.46
CA ALA A 168 -12.94 16.83 19.63
C ALA A 168 -13.18 16.06 20.92
N GLY A 169 -12.17 15.99 21.79
CA GLY A 169 -12.20 15.06 22.94
C GLY A 169 -12.15 13.59 22.52
N GLY A 170 -12.17 13.30 21.21
CA GLY A 170 -11.74 12.02 20.68
C GLY A 170 -10.24 11.93 20.92
N GLU A 171 -9.84 10.91 21.66
CA GLU A 171 -8.46 10.49 21.80
C GLU A 171 -7.76 10.65 20.43
N THR A 172 -6.57 11.25 20.40
CA THR A 172 -5.56 10.89 19.39
C THR A 172 -5.75 9.40 19.17
N PRO A 173 -6.12 8.95 17.94
CA PRO A 173 -6.72 7.63 17.73
C PRO A 173 -5.96 6.65 18.57
N ASP A 174 -6.61 6.12 19.61
CA ASP A 174 -5.94 5.62 20.81
C ASP A 174 -4.95 4.56 20.34
N LYS A 175 -3.69 4.96 20.16
CA LYS A 175 -2.71 4.11 19.51
C LYS A 175 -2.58 2.97 20.50
N PRO A 176 -2.99 1.74 20.13
CA PRO A 176 -2.98 0.64 21.05
C PRO A 176 -1.61 0.60 21.72
N LYS A 177 -1.52 0.38 23.03
CA LYS A 177 -0.24 0.36 23.71
C LYS A 177 0.73 -0.57 22.97
N ALA A 178 1.96 -0.12 22.70
CA ALA A 178 2.97 -0.95 22.06
C ALA A 178 3.36 -2.12 22.99
N GLU A 179 3.24 -3.35 22.49
CA GLU A 179 3.54 -4.58 23.23
C GLU A 179 4.21 -5.63 22.32
N GLY A 180 4.93 -6.55 22.94
CA GLY A 180 5.68 -7.61 22.25
C GLY A 180 7.15 -7.27 22.01
N ASP A 181 7.98 -8.29 21.88
CA ASP A 181 9.41 -8.18 21.59
C ASP A 181 9.80 -8.69 20.19
N GLY A 182 8.83 -9.17 19.42
CA GLY A 182 9.02 -9.65 18.05
C GLY A 182 9.42 -11.13 17.96
N THR A 183 9.49 -11.84 19.08
CA THR A 183 9.67 -13.30 19.12
C THR A 183 8.37 -14.02 18.81
N GLU A 184 8.43 -15.32 18.53
CA GLU A 184 7.21 -16.12 18.31
C GLU A 184 6.32 -16.17 19.57
N ALA A 185 6.95 -16.23 20.75
CA ALA A 185 6.26 -16.27 22.03
C ALA A 185 5.63 -14.92 22.40
N SER A 186 6.21 -13.82 21.93
CA SER A 186 5.75 -12.46 22.18
C SER A 186 5.83 -11.60 20.90
N PRO A 187 4.97 -11.85 19.89
CA PRO A 187 4.98 -11.09 18.65
C PRO A 187 4.73 -9.62 18.93
N TYR A 188 5.33 -8.71 18.15
CA TYR A 188 4.94 -7.32 18.19
C TYR A 188 3.45 -7.20 17.87
N ASN A 189 2.71 -6.42 18.66
CA ASN A 189 1.44 -5.92 18.18
C ASN A 189 1.66 -4.83 17.12
N VAL A 190 0.58 -4.40 16.46
CA VAL A 190 0.65 -3.41 15.37
C VAL A 190 1.37 -2.13 15.78
N SER A 191 1.07 -1.62 16.98
CA SER A 191 1.69 -0.39 17.49
C SER A 191 3.19 -0.52 17.75
N ALA A 192 3.63 -1.64 18.34
CA ALA A 192 5.04 -1.90 18.58
C ALA A 192 5.81 -2.05 17.27
N ALA A 193 5.22 -2.72 16.27
CA ALA A 193 5.82 -2.85 14.94
C ALA A 193 5.93 -1.50 14.21
N GLN A 194 4.98 -0.58 14.40
CA GLN A 194 5.07 0.78 13.87
C GLN A 194 6.26 1.58 14.44
N ASP A 195 6.66 1.29 15.68
CA ASP A 195 7.75 1.97 16.38
C ASP A 195 9.13 1.34 16.11
N GLN A 196 9.17 0.18 15.45
CA GLN A 196 10.43 -0.47 15.09
C GLN A 196 11.14 0.24 13.94
N LYS A 197 12.47 0.10 13.94
CA LYS A 197 13.33 0.57 12.86
C LYS A 197 13.08 -0.24 11.60
N THR A 198 13.12 0.43 10.45
CA THR A 198 13.13 -0.25 9.14
C THR A 198 14.34 -1.19 9.07
N GLY A 199 14.12 -2.42 8.59
CA GLY A 199 15.12 -3.49 8.53
C GLY A 199 15.08 -4.46 9.71
N THR A 200 14.31 -4.18 10.77
CA THR A 200 14.04 -5.17 11.83
C THR A 200 13.20 -6.32 11.28
N THR A 201 13.58 -7.56 11.52
CA THR A 201 12.78 -8.75 11.19
C THR A 201 12.15 -9.31 12.46
N GLY A 202 10.89 -9.72 12.42
CA GLY A 202 10.23 -10.28 13.59
C GLY A 202 8.80 -10.75 13.35
N TYR A 203 8.23 -11.37 14.38
CA TYR A 203 6.82 -11.76 14.40
C TYR A 203 5.94 -10.56 14.74
N VAL A 204 4.81 -10.43 14.02
CA VAL A 204 3.81 -9.40 14.22
C VAL A 204 2.43 -10.04 14.32
N LYS A 205 1.62 -9.62 15.29
CA LYS A 205 0.25 -10.08 15.50
C LYS A 205 -0.75 -8.94 15.33
N GLY A 206 -1.87 -9.23 14.69
CA GLY A 206 -3.00 -8.30 14.57
C GLY A 206 -4.17 -8.95 13.82
N TYR A 207 -5.15 -8.15 13.42
CA TYR A 207 -6.33 -8.57 12.68
C TYR A 207 -6.28 -8.06 11.24
N ILE A 208 -6.65 -8.90 10.27
CA ILE A 208 -6.77 -8.48 8.87
C ILE A 208 -8.00 -7.58 8.73
N VAL A 209 -7.81 -6.30 8.44
CA VAL A 209 -8.91 -5.31 8.40
C VAL A 209 -9.24 -4.81 7.01
N GLY A 210 -8.44 -5.14 6.01
CA GLY A 210 -8.68 -4.68 4.66
C GLY A 210 -7.51 -4.87 3.71
N TYR A 211 -7.48 -4.03 2.68
CA TYR A 211 -6.48 -4.03 1.63
C TYR A 211 -6.33 -2.63 1.03
N ILE A 212 -5.40 -2.45 0.08
CA ILE A 212 -5.09 -1.16 -0.53
C ILE A 212 -5.20 -1.24 -2.05
N TYR A 213 -5.91 -0.26 -2.63
CA TYR A 213 -5.85 0.08 -4.05
C TYR A 213 -4.90 1.25 -4.31
N GLY A 214 -4.27 1.29 -5.48
CA GLY A 214 -3.39 2.39 -5.88
C GLY A 214 -2.02 2.33 -5.22
N LYS A 215 -1.50 3.50 -4.79
CA LYS A 215 -0.09 3.67 -4.36
C LYS A 215 0.11 4.17 -2.93
N SER A 216 -0.96 4.44 -2.20
CA SER A 216 -0.90 5.04 -0.86
C SER A 216 -2.04 4.53 0.00
N ILE A 217 -1.76 4.22 1.26
CA ILE A 217 -2.81 3.89 2.21
C ILE A 217 -3.78 5.06 2.44
N LYS A 218 -3.28 6.31 2.41
CA LYS A 218 -4.07 7.51 2.71
C LYS A 218 -5.28 7.69 1.79
N THR A 219 -5.17 7.23 0.54
CA THR A 219 -6.22 7.37 -0.48
C THR A 219 -6.75 6.03 -0.97
N GLY A 220 -6.11 4.93 -0.58
CA GLY A 220 -6.32 3.62 -1.18
C GLY A 220 -6.81 2.55 -0.20
N ALA A 221 -6.84 2.82 1.11
CA ALA A 221 -7.30 1.85 2.10
C ALA A 221 -8.79 1.52 1.92
N ILE A 222 -9.11 0.24 1.86
CA ILE A 222 -10.48 -0.28 1.81
C ILE A 222 -10.64 -1.29 2.95
N PHE A 223 -11.58 -1.02 3.87
CA PHE A 223 -11.83 -1.80 5.08
C PHE A 223 -12.98 -2.79 4.90
N ASN A 224 -12.92 -3.59 3.84
CA ASN A 224 -13.82 -4.71 3.56
C ASN A 224 -13.09 -5.75 2.69
N ALA A 225 -13.78 -6.83 2.30
CA ALA A 225 -13.25 -7.82 1.37
C ALA A 225 -14.07 -7.98 0.09
N ASP A 226 -15.31 -7.47 0.05
CA ASP A 226 -16.26 -7.78 -1.02
C ASP A 226 -15.81 -7.30 -2.39
N THR A 227 -15.16 -6.14 -2.43
CA THR A 227 -14.66 -5.50 -3.64
C THR A 227 -13.20 -5.79 -3.94
N CYS A 228 -12.55 -6.68 -3.17
CA CYS A 228 -11.11 -6.93 -3.31
C CYS A 228 -10.76 -7.68 -4.60
N THR A 229 -9.91 -7.08 -5.42
CA THR A 229 -9.35 -7.70 -6.63
C THR A 229 -7.82 -7.83 -6.60
N VAL A 230 -7.19 -7.35 -5.53
CA VAL A 230 -5.74 -7.42 -5.34
C VAL A 230 -5.35 -8.64 -4.51
N GLU A 231 -4.24 -9.28 -4.90
CA GLU A 231 -3.68 -10.43 -4.17
C GLU A 231 -2.42 -10.06 -3.40
N THR A 232 -1.87 -8.86 -3.62
CA THR A 232 -0.47 -8.55 -3.28
C THR A 232 -0.30 -7.82 -1.96
N ASN A 233 -1.38 -7.43 -1.30
CA ASN A 233 -1.32 -6.65 -0.08
C ASN A 233 -2.54 -6.85 0.82
N LEU A 234 -2.35 -6.53 2.11
CA LEU A 234 -3.38 -6.49 3.15
C LEU A 234 -3.12 -5.32 4.09
N LEU A 235 -4.14 -4.97 4.88
CA LEU A 235 -4.04 -4.12 6.06
C LEU A 235 -4.23 -4.96 7.31
N VAL A 236 -3.36 -4.75 8.30
CA VAL A 236 -3.46 -5.39 9.62
C VAL A 236 -3.52 -4.33 10.71
N ALA A 237 -4.44 -4.47 11.66
CA ALA A 237 -4.61 -3.55 12.79
C ALA A 237 -4.68 -4.29 14.13
N ALA A 238 -4.58 -3.57 15.25
CA ALA A 238 -4.68 -4.21 16.57
C ALA A 238 -6.11 -4.64 16.93
N LYS A 239 -7.13 -4.06 16.30
CA LYS A 239 -8.56 -4.36 16.51
C LYS A 239 -9.19 -4.83 15.20
N ALA A 240 -10.13 -5.77 15.30
CA ALA A 240 -10.75 -6.41 14.14
C ALA A 240 -11.69 -5.49 13.33
N ASP A 241 -12.17 -4.40 13.94
CA ASP A 241 -13.07 -3.40 13.37
C ASP A 241 -12.38 -2.05 13.13
N GLU A 242 -11.05 -1.99 13.19
CA GLU A 242 -10.29 -0.77 12.91
C GLU A 242 -10.50 -0.30 11.46
N THR A 243 -10.79 0.99 11.31
CA THR A 243 -11.02 1.65 10.02
C THR A 243 -10.17 2.92 9.83
N ASN A 244 -9.31 3.23 10.79
CA ASN A 244 -8.34 4.32 10.69
C ASN A 244 -7.03 3.83 10.07
N PRO A 245 -6.64 4.30 8.87
CA PRO A 245 -5.40 3.93 8.21
C PRO A 245 -4.14 4.08 9.06
N SER A 246 -4.10 5.10 9.93
CA SER A 246 -2.92 5.41 10.75
C SER A 246 -2.65 4.35 11.81
N ASN A 247 -3.67 3.56 12.17
CA ASN A 247 -3.58 2.47 13.14
C ASN A 247 -3.29 1.11 12.49
N CYS A 248 -3.03 1.08 11.18
CA CYS A 248 -2.75 -0.13 10.43
C CYS A 248 -1.25 -0.30 10.12
N LEU A 249 -0.87 -1.54 9.81
CA LEU A 249 0.33 -1.88 9.06
C LEU A 249 -0.05 -2.24 7.63
N THR A 250 0.79 -1.82 6.69
CA THR A 250 0.68 -2.24 5.29
C THR A 250 1.46 -3.53 5.09
N ILE A 251 0.80 -4.60 4.65
CA ILE A 251 1.42 -5.91 4.52
C ILE A 251 1.63 -6.23 3.05
N GLN A 252 2.87 -6.49 2.64
CA GLN A 252 3.15 -7.08 1.34
C GLN A 252 2.92 -8.59 1.39
N LEU A 253 2.26 -9.14 0.38
CA LEU A 253 2.17 -10.59 0.20
C LEU A 253 3.05 -10.97 -1.00
N PRO A 254 4.29 -11.47 -0.81
CA PRO A 254 5.11 -12.02 -1.90
C PRO A 254 4.44 -13.24 -2.55
N LYS A 255 4.77 -13.54 -3.81
CA LYS A 255 4.20 -14.72 -4.50
C LYS A 255 4.61 -15.99 -3.75
N GLY A 256 3.66 -16.86 -3.42
CA GLY A 256 3.89 -18.11 -2.70
C GLY A 256 2.80 -18.41 -1.68
N LYS A 257 3.05 -19.42 -0.84
CA LYS A 257 2.03 -20.02 0.05
C LYS A 257 1.35 -19.02 1.00
N VAL A 258 2.09 -18.02 1.50
CA VAL A 258 1.51 -16.97 2.36
C VAL A 258 0.47 -16.15 1.59
N ARG A 259 0.81 -15.67 0.38
CA ARG A 259 -0.14 -14.95 -0.48
C ARG A 259 -1.33 -15.83 -0.84
N ASP A 260 -1.05 -17.05 -1.29
CA ASP A 260 -2.05 -17.98 -1.80
C ASP A 260 -3.10 -18.30 -0.73
N GLY A 261 -2.73 -18.28 0.56
CA GLY A 261 -3.65 -18.56 1.68
C GLY A 261 -4.23 -17.33 2.40
N LEU A 262 -3.60 -16.15 2.33
CA LEU A 262 -4.08 -14.98 3.08
C LEU A 262 -4.87 -13.95 2.27
N ASN A 263 -4.65 -13.84 0.96
CA ASN A 263 -5.20 -12.73 0.19
C ASN A 263 -6.74 -12.64 0.26
N LEU A 264 -7.28 -11.42 0.41
CA LEU A 264 -8.73 -11.22 0.56
C LEU A 264 -9.54 -11.43 -0.74
N LYS A 265 -8.89 -11.40 -1.91
CA LYS A 265 -9.57 -11.67 -3.19
C LYS A 265 -10.12 -13.11 -3.23
N ALA A 266 -9.27 -14.10 -2.91
CA ALA A 266 -9.66 -15.50 -2.87
C ALA A 266 -10.23 -15.93 -1.50
N HIS A 267 -9.80 -15.27 -0.42
CA HIS A 267 -10.15 -15.66 0.96
C HIS A 267 -10.86 -14.53 1.70
N LYS A 268 -12.02 -14.11 1.20
CA LYS A 268 -12.81 -13.02 1.81
C LYS A 268 -13.12 -13.24 3.30
N GLY A 269 -13.28 -14.51 3.71
CA GLY A 269 -13.52 -14.91 5.10
C GLY A 269 -12.35 -14.64 6.07
N ASN A 270 -11.15 -14.33 5.56
CA ASN A 270 -10.02 -13.93 6.40
C ASN A 270 -10.17 -12.52 6.98
N LEU A 271 -11.11 -11.70 6.46
CA LEU A 271 -11.40 -10.39 7.05
C LEU A 271 -11.79 -10.56 8.52
N LYS A 272 -11.25 -9.68 9.37
CA LYS A 272 -11.42 -9.66 10.84
C LYS A 272 -10.80 -10.85 11.57
N GLN A 273 -10.10 -11.76 10.91
CA GLN A 273 -9.38 -12.85 11.59
C GLN A 273 -8.06 -12.36 12.17
N GLU A 274 -7.70 -12.88 13.35
CA GLU A 274 -6.38 -12.67 13.95
C GLU A 274 -5.33 -13.46 13.14
N VAL A 275 -4.19 -12.83 12.90
CA VAL A 275 -3.07 -13.39 12.16
C VAL A 275 -1.77 -13.09 12.89
N VAL A 276 -0.86 -14.06 12.88
CA VAL A 276 0.55 -13.89 13.23
C VAL A 276 1.36 -13.97 11.94
N LEU A 277 2.20 -12.97 11.68
CA LEU A 277 3.00 -12.82 10.47
C LEU A 277 4.48 -12.78 10.85
N TYR A 278 5.36 -13.21 9.95
CA TYR A 278 6.79 -12.98 10.08
C TYR A 278 7.36 -12.39 8.79
N GLY A 279 8.12 -11.31 8.93
CA GLY A 279 8.78 -10.64 7.82
C GLY A 279 9.59 -9.43 8.28
N ASP A 280 10.00 -8.61 7.31
CA ASP A 280 10.83 -7.44 7.53
C ASP A 280 9.97 -6.19 7.73
N ILE A 281 10.21 -5.48 8.82
CA ILE A 281 9.60 -4.18 9.09
C ILE A 281 10.20 -3.16 8.11
N ALA A 282 9.33 -2.55 7.30
CA ALA A 282 9.73 -1.61 6.26
C ALA A 282 8.62 -0.61 5.95
N ASP A 283 8.98 0.50 5.29
CA ASP A 283 8.00 1.44 4.78
C ASP A 283 7.36 0.88 3.50
N TYR A 284 6.03 0.88 3.45
CA TYR A 284 5.25 0.36 2.34
C TYR A 284 3.91 1.11 2.24
N TYR A 285 3.52 1.52 1.02
CA TYR A 285 2.34 2.37 0.77
C TYR A 285 2.27 3.68 1.59
N GLY A 286 3.43 4.26 1.92
CA GLY A 286 3.53 5.56 2.60
C GLY A 286 3.40 5.52 4.12
N GLN A 287 3.47 4.33 4.74
CA GLN A 287 3.58 4.17 6.19
C GLN A 287 4.34 2.89 6.56
N LYS A 288 4.50 2.63 7.87
CA LYS A 288 5.15 1.41 8.35
C LYS A 288 4.31 0.17 8.04
N GLY A 289 5.00 -0.91 7.70
CA GLY A 289 4.43 -2.16 7.25
C GLY A 289 5.39 -3.33 7.36
N LEU A 290 5.01 -4.44 6.74
CA LEU A 290 5.86 -5.63 6.61
C LEU A 290 6.05 -5.97 5.14
N LYS A 291 7.30 -6.30 4.80
CA LYS A 291 7.70 -6.84 3.50
C LYS A 291 8.37 -8.20 3.65
N ASN A 292 8.62 -8.87 2.54
CA ASN A 292 9.34 -10.15 2.49
C ASN A 292 8.76 -11.21 3.44
N LEU A 293 7.43 -11.27 3.58
CA LEU A 293 6.77 -12.24 4.45
C LEU A 293 7.18 -13.68 4.07
N SER A 294 7.70 -14.42 5.04
CA SER A 294 8.06 -15.83 4.88
C SER A 294 7.04 -16.77 5.52
N TYR A 295 6.35 -16.33 6.58
CA TYR A 295 5.45 -17.14 7.38
C TYR A 295 4.20 -16.37 7.81
N ALA A 296 3.10 -17.10 7.90
CA ALA A 296 1.90 -16.64 8.57
C ALA A 296 1.17 -17.78 9.28
N LYS A 297 0.42 -17.44 10.33
CA LYS A 297 -0.53 -18.31 10.99
C LYS A 297 -1.87 -17.60 11.15
N ILE A 298 -2.93 -18.23 10.68
CA ILE A 298 -4.31 -17.75 10.78
C ILE A 298 -5.18 -18.89 11.31
N GLY A 299 -5.80 -18.68 12.48
CA GLY A 299 -6.40 -19.77 13.25
C GLY A 299 -5.40 -20.91 13.50
N SER A 300 -5.76 -22.14 13.12
CA SER A 300 -4.89 -23.33 13.20
C SER A 300 -4.01 -23.55 11.96
N THR A 301 -4.15 -22.74 10.91
CA THR A 301 -3.45 -22.94 9.64
C THR A 301 -2.12 -22.19 9.63
N GLU A 302 -1.03 -22.90 9.37
CA GLU A 302 0.29 -22.32 9.12
C GLU A 302 0.58 -22.25 7.61
N LEU A 303 1.13 -21.14 7.16
CA LEU A 303 1.41 -20.83 5.76
C LEU A 303 2.85 -20.36 5.61
N GLY A 304 3.54 -20.84 4.56
CA GLY A 304 4.91 -20.45 4.28
C GLY A 304 5.95 -21.24 5.09
N ILE A 305 7.12 -20.63 5.30
CA ILE A 305 8.28 -21.22 5.98
C ILE A 305 8.45 -20.53 7.32
N LYS A 306 8.13 -21.25 8.39
CA LYS A 306 8.27 -20.75 9.75
C LYS A 306 9.75 -20.47 10.07
N PRO A 307 10.08 -19.29 10.61
CA PRO A 307 11.43 -18.95 11.02
C PRO A 307 12.04 -20.00 11.95
N GLY A 308 13.30 -20.34 11.71
CA GLY A 308 14.00 -21.37 12.49
C GLY A 308 13.51 -22.80 12.22
N THR A 309 12.50 -23.00 11.37
CA THR A 309 12.15 -24.32 10.85
C THR A 309 12.86 -24.54 9.53
N VAL A 310 13.32 -25.76 9.36
CA VAL A 310 13.96 -26.20 8.14
C VAL A 310 12.85 -26.65 7.20
N PRO A 311 12.77 -26.11 5.97
CA PRO A 311 11.82 -26.64 4.99
C PRO A 311 11.98 -28.16 4.88
N PRO A 312 10.88 -28.93 4.78
CA PRO A 312 11.00 -30.35 4.51
C PRO A 312 11.80 -30.56 3.22
N ALA A 313 12.92 -31.25 3.36
CA ALA A 313 13.85 -31.53 2.27
C ALA A 313 13.17 -32.46 1.26
N VAL A 314 12.94 -31.99 0.04
CA VAL A 314 12.42 -32.79 -1.06
C VAL A 314 13.57 -33.10 -2.00
N ALA A 315 13.82 -34.39 -2.28
CA ALA A 315 14.81 -34.83 -3.25
C ALA A 315 14.47 -34.31 -4.66
N LYS A 316 15.44 -33.69 -5.33
CA LYS A 316 15.32 -33.15 -6.69
C LYS A 316 16.56 -33.47 -7.52
N GLY A 317 16.35 -33.56 -8.83
CA GLY A 317 17.39 -33.77 -9.83
C GLY A 317 17.70 -35.24 -10.09
N THR A 318 18.36 -35.49 -11.22
CA THR A 318 18.79 -36.80 -11.70
C THR A 318 20.29 -37.05 -11.52
N GLY A 319 21.05 -36.03 -11.09
CA GLY A 319 22.49 -36.11 -10.85
C GLY A 319 23.32 -35.85 -12.11
N THR A 320 22.68 -35.41 -13.20
CA THR A 320 23.35 -35.01 -14.44
C THR A 320 23.77 -33.54 -14.37
N LEU A 321 24.69 -33.09 -15.22
CA LEU A 321 25.11 -31.69 -15.23
C LEU A 321 23.94 -30.73 -15.50
N THR A 322 23.02 -31.12 -16.38
CA THR A 322 21.83 -30.33 -16.74
C THR A 322 20.72 -30.39 -15.71
N ASP A 323 20.74 -31.41 -14.85
CA ASP A 323 19.74 -31.62 -13.80
C ASP A 323 20.41 -32.23 -12.54
N PRO A 324 21.24 -31.41 -11.85
CA PRO A 324 22.05 -31.87 -10.74
C PRO A 324 21.18 -32.24 -9.54
N TYR A 325 21.66 -33.20 -8.74
CA TYR A 325 21.04 -33.48 -7.46
C TYR A 325 21.05 -32.25 -6.56
N ASN A 326 19.98 -32.06 -5.80
CA ASN A 326 20.03 -31.22 -4.62
C ASN A 326 20.62 -32.03 -3.42
N ALA A 327 20.87 -31.37 -2.29
CA ALA A 327 21.52 -32.02 -1.13
C ALA A 327 20.74 -33.26 -0.62
N THR A 328 19.41 -33.18 -0.68
CA THR A 328 18.53 -34.28 -0.27
C THR A 328 18.66 -35.48 -1.21
N ALA A 329 18.60 -35.27 -2.52
CA ALA A 329 18.74 -36.34 -3.50
C ALA A 329 20.14 -36.99 -3.45
N ALA A 330 21.20 -36.19 -3.25
CA ALA A 330 22.55 -36.72 -3.05
C ALA A 330 22.66 -37.62 -1.81
N THR A 331 22.02 -37.22 -0.71
CA THR A 331 21.94 -38.04 0.52
C THR A 331 21.23 -39.37 0.25
N GLU A 332 20.08 -39.34 -0.41
CA GLU A 332 19.32 -40.56 -0.75
C GLU A 332 20.09 -41.47 -1.71
N ALA A 333 20.78 -40.91 -2.71
CA ALA A 333 21.60 -41.65 -3.65
C ALA A 333 22.80 -42.31 -2.95
N ALA A 334 23.52 -41.59 -2.09
CA ALA A 334 24.63 -42.14 -1.31
C ALA A 334 24.16 -43.24 -0.36
N LYS A 335 23.00 -43.06 0.30
CA LYS A 335 22.40 -44.06 1.20
C LYS A 335 22.14 -45.39 0.51
N LYS A 336 21.72 -45.38 -0.76
CA LYS A 336 21.44 -46.58 -1.57
C LYS A 336 22.69 -47.42 -1.90
N LEU A 337 23.90 -46.87 -1.80
CA LEU A 337 25.14 -47.58 -2.14
C LEU A 337 25.46 -48.75 -1.18
N GLY A 338 24.89 -48.74 0.03
CA GLY A 338 25.28 -49.65 1.11
C GLY A 338 26.56 -49.21 1.83
N THR A 339 26.70 -49.60 3.09
CA THR A 339 27.78 -49.12 3.97
C THR A 339 29.17 -49.47 3.43
N GLY A 340 30.05 -48.46 3.36
CA GLY A 340 31.43 -48.59 2.89
C GLY A 340 31.59 -48.60 1.36
N LYS A 341 30.53 -48.37 0.60
CA LYS A 341 30.56 -48.37 -0.86
C LYS A 341 30.60 -46.94 -1.42
N THR A 342 31.21 -46.83 -2.60
CA THR A 342 31.33 -45.60 -3.40
C THR A 342 30.69 -45.83 -4.76
N SER A 343 30.02 -44.82 -5.31
CA SER A 343 29.43 -44.89 -6.65
C SER A 343 30.49 -45.15 -7.73
N THR A 344 30.10 -45.80 -8.83
CA THR A 344 31.01 -45.99 -9.99
C THR A 344 31.08 -44.73 -10.84
N GLU A 345 29.93 -44.08 -11.06
CA GLU A 345 29.82 -42.86 -11.85
C GLU A 345 29.94 -41.61 -10.98
N ASP A 346 30.37 -40.53 -11.63
CA ASP A 346 30.32 -39.19 -11.08
C ASP A 346 28.90 -38.63 -11.23
N VAL A 347 28.49 -37.82 -10.25
CA VAL A 347 27.23 -37.08 -10.29
C VAL A 347 27.49 -35.61 -10.06
N TYR A 348 26.53 -34.78 -10.45
CA TYR A 348 26.52 -33.36 -10.20
C TYR A 348 25.57 -33.04 -9.05
N ILE A 349 26.04 -32.24 -8.09
CA ILE A 349 25.27 -31.82 -6.91
C ILE A 349 25.30 -30.30 -6.84
N LYS A 350 24.13 -29.67 -6.81
CA LYS A 350 23.99 -28.21 -6.70
C LYS A 350 23.45 -27.83 -5.32
N GLY A 351 24.02 -26.79 -4.74
CA GLY A 351 23.53 -26.22 -3.48
C GLY A 351 24.24 -24.94 -3.10
N LYS A 352 23.78 -24.31 -2.02
CA LYS A 352 24.43 -23.21 -1.33
C LYS A 352 25.26 -23.75 -0.17
N ILE A 353 26.46 -23.23 0.02
CA ILE A 353 27.30 -23.61 1.17
C ILE A 353 26.61 -23.19 2.45
N SER A 354 26.33 -24.15 3.32
CA SER A 354 25.67 -23.93 4.61
C SER A 354 26.62 -23.92 5.79
N GLU A 355 27.75 -24.60 5.67
CA GLU A 355 28.78 -24.66 6.70
C GLU A 355 30.12 -24.92 6.05
N VAL A 356 31.16 -24.17 6.43
CA VAL A 356 32.52 -24.41 5.98
C VAL A 356 33.28 -25.12 7.09
N GLN A 357 33.80 -26.32 6.82
CA GLN A 357 34.66 -27.03 7.75
C GLN A 357 36.12 -26.55 7.59
N TYR A 358 36.60 -26.46 6.36
CA TYR A 358 37.84 -25.77 6.00
C TYR A 358 37.84 -25.38 4.51
N VAL A 359 38.32 -24.18 4.22
CA VAL A 359 38.35 -23.58 2.87
C VAL A 359 39.55 -24.02 2.02
N PHE A 360 40.70 -24.26 2.66
CA PHE A 360 41.93 -24.75 2.03
C PHE A 360 42.76 -25.54 3.05
N SER A 361 43.11 -26.77 2.71
CA SER A 361 44.11 -27.55 3.44
C SER A 361 45.44 -27.58 2.69
N LYS A 362 46.45 -26.86 3.19
CA LYS A 362 47.82 -26.87 2.61
C LYS A 362 48.41 -28.27 2.47
N LYS A 363 48.05 -29.19 3.37
CA LYS A 363 48.53 -30.57 3.37
C LYS A 363 47.90 -31.42 2.25
N TYR A 364 46.64 -31.16 1.90
CA TYR A 364 45.88 -32.05 1.00
C TYR A 364 45.47 -31.39 -0.31
N GLY A 365 45.54 -30.06 -0.42
CA GLY A 365 45.09 -29.31 -1.59
C GLY A 365 43.57 -29.38 -1.81
N THR A 366 42.79 -29.50 -0.73
CA THR A 366 41.33 -29.70 -0.80
C THR A 366 40.59 -28.77 0.16
N ALA A 367 39.26 -28.72 0.02
CA ALA A 367 38.32 -28.10 0.95
C ALA A 367 37.31 -29.14 1.50
N ALA A 368 36.63 -28.81 2.61
CA ALA A 368 35.44 -29.53 3.06
C ALA A 368 34.39 -28.57 3.62
N PHE A 369 33.13 -28.83 3.28
CA PHE A 369 31.98 -27.99 3.63
C PHE A 369 30.68 -28.79 3.48
N LYS A 370 29.57 -28.19 3.91
CA LYS A 370 28.22 -28.72 3.73
C LYS A 370 27.45 -27.82 2.78
N ILE A 371 26.54 -28.41 2.02
CA ILE A 371 25.63 -27.67 1.13
C ILE A 371 24.18 -28.01 1.39
N SER A 372 23.28 -27.07 1.18
CA SER A 372 21.83 -27.28 1.20
C SER A 372 21.15 -26.36 0.18
N ASP A 373 19.86 -26.57 -0.06
CA ASP A 373 19.10 -25.77 -1.03
C ASP A 373 18.98 -24.30 -0.60
N ASP A 374 18.87 -24.05 0.71
CA ASP A 374 18.67 -22.73 1.31
C ASP A 374 19.94 -22.15 1.96
N GLY A 375 21.04 -22.91 1.99
CA GLY A 375 22.28 -22.51 2.65
C GLY A 375 22.21 -22.60 4.18
N GLN A 376 21.25 -23.32 4.74
CA GLN A 376 21.17 -23.63 6.18
C GLN A 376 21.72 -25.02 6.48
N VAL A 377 22.28 -25.22 7.68
CA VAL A 377 22.91 -26.49 8.08
C VAL A 377 21.96 -27.69 8.04
N PRO A 378 20.69 -27.56 8.44
CA PRO A 378 19.81 -28.72 8.41
C PRO A 378 19.51 -29.20 6.98
N ASN A 379 19.33 -30.51 6.81
CA ASN A 379 19.21 -31.18 5.51
C ASN A 379 20.40 -30.97 4.56
N SER A 380 21.57 -30.63 5.10
CA SER A 380 22.76 -30.44 4.29
C SER A 380 23.44 -31.76 3.91
N PHE A 381 24.14 -31.74 2.78
CA PHE A 381 24.97 -32.82 2.28
C PHE A 381 26.45 -32.46 2.43
N ILE A 382 27.27 -33.44 2.81
CA ILE A 382 28.70 -33.24 3.09
C ILE A 382 29.50 -33.33 1.78
N ILE A 383 30.26 -32.27 1.51
CA ILE A 383 31.28 -32.22 0.47
C ILE A 383 32.64 -32.36 1.15
N PHE A 384 33.23 -33.54 1.03
CA PHE A 384 34.47 -33.89 1.74
C PHE A 384 35.65 -34.06 0.77
N GLY A 385 36.76 -33.38 1.10
CA GLY A 385 38.02 -33.49 0.38
C GLY A 385 37.90 -33.12 -1.10
N THR A 386 37.21 -32.01 -1.38
CA THR A 386 36.94 -31.55 -2.75
C THR A 386 38.11 -30.77 -3.31
N TYR A 387 38.43 -31.00 -4.58
CA TYR A 387 39.38 -30.20 -5.35
C TYR A 387 38.75 -28.89 -5.83
N TYR A 388 39.61 -27.95 -6.22
CA TYR A 388 39.20 -26.66 -6.78
C TYR A 388 38.66 -26.82 -8.20
N LEU A 389 38.32 -25.70 -8.84
CA LEU A 389 37.89 -25.64 -10.24
C LEU A 389 38.84 -26.42 -11.16
N GLU A 390 38.28 -26.96 -12.25
CA GLU A 390 39.00 -27.78 -13.23
C GLU A 390 39.64 -29.05 -12.65
N ASN A 391 39.15 -29.54 -11.50
CA ASN A 391 39.67 -30.72 -10.80
C ASN A 391 41.15 -30.62 -10.43
N LYS A 392 41.58 -29.41 -10.04
CA LYS A 392 42.97 -29.13 -9.62
C LYS A 392 43.07 -29.04 -8.10
N PRO A 393 44.22 -29.40 -7.51
CA PRO A 393 44.49 -29.10 -6.11
C PRO A 393 44.28 -27.61 -5.83
N TRP A 394 43.59 -27.32 -4.74
CA TRP A 394 43.46 -25.97 -4.21
C TRP A 394 44.85 -25.48 -3.77
N VAL A 395 45.21 -24.26 -4.17
CA VAL A 395 46.48 -23.62 -3.81
C VAL A 395 46.26 -22.26 -3.15
N GLU A 396 47.29 -21.78 -2.45
CA GLU A 396 47.28 -20.45 -1.85
C GLU A 396 47.04 -19.37 -2.92
N GLY A 397 46.16 -18.41 -2.63
CA GLY A 397 45.73 -17.37 -3.57
C GLY A 397 44.51 -17.71 -4.42
N ASN A 398 44.02 -18.97 -4.44
CA ASN A 398 42.73 -19.28 -5.07
C ASN A 398 41.56 -18.61 -4.30
N GLU A 399 40.49 -18.28 -5.04
CA GLU A 399 39.27 -17.68 -4.48
C GLU A 399 38.65 -18.62 -3.45
N GLN A 400 38.52 -18.13 -2.21
CA GLN A 400 38.01 -18.90 -1.08
C GLN A 400 36.49 -19.00 -1.11
N ILE A 401 35.99 -20.20 -0.79
CA ILE A 401 34.56 -20.43 -0.53
C ILE A 401 34.14 -19.83 0.81
N LYS A 402 32.87 -19.43 0.89
CA LYS A 402 32.19 -18.98 2.11
C LYS A 402 30.75 -19.46 2.17
N VAL A 403 30.15 -19.40 3.35
CA VAL A 403 28.71 -19.65 3.55
C VAL A 403 27.90 -18.74 2.62
N GLY A 404 26.89 -19.33 1.98
CA GLY A 404 26.00 -18.66 1.01
C GLY A 404 26.45 -18.76 -0.45
N ASP A 405 27.72 -19.11 -0.74
CA ASP A 405 28.18 -19.32 -2.12
C ASP A 405 27.39 -20.46 -2.79
N GLU A 406 27.00 -20.26 -4.04
CA GLU A 406 26.36 -21.30 -4.85
C GLU A 406 27.44 -22.16 -5.52
N VAL A 407 27.33 -23.48 -5.39
CA VAL A 407 28.29 -24.42 -5.97
C VAL A 407 27.60 -25.52 -6.76
N ILE A 408 28.30 -26.03 -7.77
CA ILE A 408 28.04 -27.32 -8.39
C ILE A 408 29.26 -28.20 -8.17
N ILE A 409 29.08 -29.35 -7.55
CA ILE A 409 30.13 -30.34 -7.28
C ILE A 409 29.98 -31.47 -8.29
N CYS A 410 31.08 -31.88 -8.91
CA CYS A 410 31.14 -33.08 -9.74
C CYS A 410 31.99 -34.13 -9.02
N GLY A 411 31.47 -35.33 -8.83
CA GLY A 411 32.25 -36.43 -8.29
C GLY A 411 31.45 -37.60 -7.77
N LYS A 412 32.15 -38.55 -7.15
CA LYS A 412 31.56 -39.79 -6.64
C LYS A 412 30.91 -39.60 -5.28
N LEU A 413 29.78 -40.27 -5.06
CA LEU A 413 29.13 -40.35 -3.75
C LEU A 413 29.66 -41.56 -2.97
N THR A 414 29.68 -41.47 -1.65
CA THR A 414 30.06 -42.58 -0.78
C THR A 414 29.16 -42.65 0.45
N ASN A 415 28.89 -43.86 0.91
CA ASN A 415 28.37 -44.12 2.25
C ASN A 415 29.56 -44.54 3.12
N TYR A 416 30.27 -43.56 3.65
CA TYR A 416 31.42 -43.78 4.51
C TYR A 416 30.97 -44.19 5.91
N LYS A 417 30.77 -45.51 6.12
CA LYS A 417 30.42 -46.09 7.42
C LYS A 417 29.18 -45.46 8.08
N GLY A 418 28.17 -45.10 7.28
CA GLY A 418 26.95 -44.42 7.74
C GLY A 418 26.95 -42.90 7.54
N THR A 419 28.08 -42.31 7.15
CA THR A 419 28.16 -40.90 6.72
C THR A 419 27.96 -40.81 5.21
N TYR A 420 26.98 -40.02 4.77
CA TYR A 420 26.67 -39.81 3.35
C TYR A 420 27.37 -38.54 2.86
N GLU A 421 28.33 -38.70 1.96
CA GLU A 421 29.21 -37.61 1.52
C GLU A 421 29.77 -37.85 0.11
N THR A 422 30.48 -36.89 -0.44
CA THR A 422 31.35 -37.13 -1.61
C THR A 422 32.58 -37.95 -1.22
N ALA A 423 33.04 -38.83 -2.09
CA ALA A 423 34.29 -39.56 -1.89
C ALA A 423 35.50 -38.62 -1.95
N SER A 424 36.30 -38.60 -0.88
CA SER A 424 37.49 -37.75 -0.75
C SER A 424 38.42 -37.85 -1.97
N LYS A 425 38.85 -36.71 -2.51
CA LYS A 425 39.75 -36.61 -3.69
C LYS A 425 39.23 -37.29 -4.96
N LYS A 426 37.94 -37.63 -5.01
CA LYS A 426 37.22 -38.11 -6.21
C LYS A 426 36.06 -37.19 -6.56
N ASN A 427 36.22 -35.92 -6.24
CA ASN A 427 35.25 -34.87 -6.48
C ASN A 427 35.94 -33.51 -6.55
N TYR A 428 35.33 -32.56 -7.25
CA TYR A 428 35.82 -31.20 -7.39
C TYR A 428 34.67 -30.21 -7.55
N ILE A 429 34.94 -28.94 -7.28
CA ILE A 429 34.02 -27.86 -7.59
C ILE A 429 33.99 -27.69 -9.10
N TYR A 430 32.86 -28.03 -9.73
CA TYR A 430 32.64 -27.78 -11.15
C TYR A 430 32.29 -26.31 -11.40
N SER A 431 31.50 -25.69 -10.51
CA SER A 431 31.14 -24.28 -10.58
C SER A 431 31.12 -23.64 -9.20
N LEU A 432 31.67 -22.43 -9.07
CA LEU A 432 31.64 -21.57 -7.89
C LEU A 432 31.04 -20.22 -8.26
N ASN A 433 29.83 -19.91 -7.77
CA ASN A 433 29.08 -18.69 -8.10
C ASN A 433 29.01 -18.42 -9.61
N GLY A 434 28.85 -19.48 -10.41
CA GLY A 434 28.81 -19.42 -11.87
C GLY A 434 30.17 -19.48 -12.58
N LYS A 435 31.30 -19.38 -11.86
CA LYS A 435 32.64 -19.54 -12.43
C LYS A 435 33.00 -21.02 -12.54
N THR A 436 33.45 -21.44 -13.71
CA THR A 436 33.85 -22.83 -14.00
C THR A 436 35.35 -22.99 -14.29
N LYS A 437 36.09 -21.88 -14.34
CA LYS A 437 37.53 -21.80 -14.62
C LYS A 437 38.17 -20.72 -13.76
#